data_AF-A0A538KFV6-F1
#
_entry.id   AF-A0A538KFV6-F1
#
_cell.length_a   1.000
_cell.length_b   1.000
_cell.length_c   1.000
_cell.angle_alpha   90.00
_cell.angle_beta   90.00
_cell.angle_gamma   90.00
#
_symmetry.space_group_name_H-M   'P 1'
#
loop_
_entity.id
_entity.type
_entity.pdbx_description
1 polymer ?
#
loop_
_entity_poly.entity_id
_entity_poly.type
_entity_poly.pdbx_seq_one_letter_code
_entity_poly.pdbx_strand_id
1 'polypeptide(L)'
;MPRQGSVHGSRRLERDRPQRWRYRQRPPLQALSALERGVLRIRVDADRSVVHRRLRQEAGFGLLELLMAMTILNIGILAVVAAFNSGIVALRRSGSISTATVLADKQMELYRALTYGSIALDPTSIPATTPYTSDAAWASTQVTTSCNTPLPPECNASQVTTGPDRHNYRIDTYIVNENPATTYTPPTGSPHATTRTLRRVTVVVRDGRNTSKVLAREMSTFDCSTALPYATGCPTT
;
A
#
# COMPACT_ATOMS: atom_id res chain seq x y z
N MET A 1 11.94 -40.64 -39.88
CA MET A 1 11.73 -41.65 -38.82
C MET A 1 10.70 -41.11 -37.82
N PRO A 2 9.55 -41.75 -37.63
CA PRO A 2 8.53 -41.35 -36.66
C PRO A 2 8.55 -42.24 -35.41
N ARG A 3 8.26 -41.70 -34.21
CA ARG A 3 7.63 -42.46 -33.10
C ARG A 3 7.18 -41.59 -31.93
N GLN A 4 5.94 -41.86 -31.52
CA GLN A 4 5.35 -41.83 -30.16
C GLN A 4 5.27 -40.45 -29.48
N GLY A 5 4.10 -39.93 -29.08
CA GLY A 5 2.91 -40.60 -28.54
C GLY A 5 2.93 -40.50 -27.01
N SER A 6 2.18 -39.57 -26.43
CA SER A 6 1.83 -39.64 -25.01
C SER A 6 0.46 -38.99 -24.77
N VAL A 7 -0.43 -39.82 -24.24
CA VAL A 7 -1.80 -39.54 -23.82
C VAL A 7 -1.77 -39.28 -22.31
N HIS A 8 -2.20 -38.11 -21.89
CA HIS A 8 -2.62 -37.80 -20.51
C HIS A 8 -3.76 -36.78 -20.65
N GLY A 9 -5.00 -37.12 -20.32
CA GLY A 9 -5.44 -37.60 -19.02
C GLY A 9 -6.29 -36.51 -18.37
N SER A 10 -7.32 -36.05 -19.07
CA SER A 10 -8.19 -34.94 -18.68
C SER A 10 -9.10 -35.38 -17.53
N ARG A 11 -8.75 -34.94 -16.31
CA ARG A 11 -9.56 -35.12 -15.11
C ARG A 11 -10.87 -34.34 -15.25
N ARG A 12 -11.95 -35.10 -15.36
CA ARG A 12 -13.34 -34.64 -15.39
C ARG A 12 -13.68 -34.10 -13.99
N LEU A 13 -14.03 -32.82 -13.92
CA LEU A 13 -14.57 -32.18 -12.72
C LEU A 13 -15.93 -32.81 -12.39
N GLU A 14 -15.95 -33.66 -11.37
CA GLU A 14 -17.14 -34.21 -10.73
C GLU A 14 -17.90 -33.04 -10.10
N ARG A 15 -18.99 -32.61 -10.74
CA ARG A 15 -19.92 -31.63 -10.17
C ARG A 15 -20.70 -32.30 -9.05
N ASP A 16 -20.37 -31.93 -7.83
CA ASP A 16 -21.14 -32.26 -6.64
C ASP A 16 -22.59 -31.78 -6.81
N ARG A 17 -23.53 -32.73 -6.75
CA ARG A 17 -24.96 -32.45 -6.85
C ARG A 17 -25.48 -31.98 -5.50
N PRO A 18 -26.32 -30.93 -5.43
CA PRO A 18 -26.93 -30.53 -4.18
C PRO A 18 -27.89 -31.62 -3.67
N GLN A 19 -27.74 -31.99 -2.41
CA GLN A 19 -28.64 -32.93 -1.74
C GLN A 19 -30.05 -32.32 -1.68
N ARG A 20 -30.96 -32.95 -2.44
CA ARG A 20 -32.40 -32.68 -2.41
C ARG A 20 -32.96 -33.02 -1.03
N TRP A 21 -33.38 -31.99 -0.30
CA TRP A 21 -34.23 -32.11 0.87
C TRP A 21 -35.54 -32.80 0.51
N ARG A 22 -35.69 -34.07 0.94
CA ARG A 22 -36.94 -34.82 0.89
C ARG A 22 -37.90 -34.23 1.93
N TYR A 23 -38.82 -33.37 1.49
CA TYR A 23 -40.02 -33.06 2.26
C TYR A 23 -40.87 -34.33 2.38
N ARG A 24 -40.93 -34.88 3.60
CA ARG A 24 -41.83 -35.98 3.97
C ARG A 24 -43.25 -35.42 3.95
N GLN A 25 -44.04 -35.78 2.94
CA GLN A 25 -45.46 -35.44 2.85
C GLN A 25 -46.18 -35.97 4.10
N ARG A 26 -46.83 -35.07 4.83
CA ARG A 26 -47.75 -35.43 5.92
C ARG A 26 -49.13 -35.75 5.31
N PRO A 27 -49.87 -36.74 5.83
CA PRO A 27 -51.21 -37.05 5.35
C PRO A 27 -52.19 -35.89 5.62
N PRO A 28 -53.26 -35.76 4.81
CA PRO A 28 -54.24 -34.70 5.00
C PRO A 28 -54.99 -34.89 6.31
N LEU A 29 -55.08 -33.81 7.09
CA LEU A 29 -55.92 -33.74 8.27
C LEU A 29 -57.38 -33.79 7.83
N GLN A 30 -58.09 -34.85 8.25
CA GLN A 30 -59.53 -34.92 8.16
C GLN A 30 -60.14 -33.74 8.93
N ALA A 31 -61.00 -32.98 8.26
CA ALA A 31 -61.77 -31.91 8.86
C ALA A 31 -62.82 -32.53 9.79
N LEU A 32 -62.49 -32.64 11.07
CA LEU A 32 -63.49 -32.90 12.10
C LEU A 32 -64.19 -31.58 12.44
N SER A 33 -65.50 -31.63 12.27
CA SER A 33 -66.47 -30.56 12.44
C SER A 33 -66.37 -29.88 13.81
N ALA A 34 -66.40 -28.55 13.76
CA ALA A 34 -66.15 -27.63 14.85
C ALA A 34 -67.37 -27.42 15.79
N LEU A 35 -68.07 -28.48 16.21
CA LEU A 35 -69.33 -28.29 16.96
C LEU A 35 -69.47 -29.06 18.27
N GLU A 36 -68.53 -29.89 18.68
CA GLU A 36 -68.60 -30.52 20.00
C GLU A 36 -67.20 -30.71 20.61
N ARG A 37 -66.71 -29.68 21.30
CA ARG A 37 -66.06 -29.87 22.60
C ARG A 37 -65.80 -28.52 23.26
N GLY A 38 -66.43 -28.37 24.42
CA GLY A 38 -66.36 -27.20 25.27
C GLY A 38 -64.93 -26.80 25.65
N VAL A 39 -64.86 -25.55 26.05
CA VAL A 39 -63.72 -24.87 26.64
C VAL A 39 -63.16 -25.69 27.81
N LEU A 40 -62.21 -26.57 27.53
CA LEU A 40 -61.24 -27.03 28.52
C LEU A 40 -60.01 -26.16 28.35
N ARG A 41 -59.99 -25.05 29.09
CA ARG A 41 -58.72 -24.43 29.50
C ARG A 41 -57.99 -25.46 30.34
N ILE A 42 -57.21 -26.33 29.69
CA ILE A 42 -56.17 -27.07 30.35
C ILE A 42 -55.14 -26.02 30.72
N ARG A 43 -55.25 -25.45 31.93
CA ARG A 43 -54.07 -25.00 32.66
C ARG A 43 -53.25 -26.28 32.83
N VAL A 44 -52.39 -26.55 31.85
CA VAL A 44 -51.26 -27.44 32.09
C VAL A 44 -50.43 -26.66 33.09
N ASP A 45 -50.66 -26.92 34.37
CA ASP A 45 -49.69 -26.55 35.39
C ASP A 45 -48.35 -27.05 34.85
N ALA A 46 -47.43 -26.13 34.60
CA ALA A 46 -46.10 -26.48 34.17
C ALA A 46 -45.58 -27.49 35.19
N ASP A 47 -45.46 -28.75 34.78
CA ASP A 47 -45.26 -29.87 35.68
C ASP A 47 -43.99 -29.62 36.50
N ARG A 48 -44.20 -29.15 37.73
CA ARG A 48 -43.14 -28.63 38.60
C ARG A 48 -42.09 -29.70 38.85
N SER A 49 -42.52 -30.96 38.87
CA SER A 49 -41.67 -32.14 39.05
C SER A 49 -40.74 -32.38 37.86
N VAL A 50 -41.24 -32.21 36.63
CA VAL A 50 -40.46 -32.31 35.39
C VAL A 50 -39.47 -31.14 35.27
N VAL A 51 -39.89 -29.94 35.64
CA VAL A 51 -39.02 -28.74 35.66
C VAL A 51 -37.92 -28.88 36.71
N HIS A 52 -38.23 -29.31 37.94
CA HIS A 52 -37.23 -29.57 38.98
C HIS A 52 -36.25 -30.69 38.62
N ARG A 53 -36.72 -31.74 37.93
CA ARG A 53 -35.85 -32.83 37.46
C ARG A 53 -34.91 -32.37 36.35
N ARG A 54 -35.36 -31.49 35.45
CA ARG A 54 -34.51 -30.84 34.42
C ARG A 54 -33.46 -29.91 35.04
N LEU A 55 -33.84 -29.06 35.99
CA LEU A 55 -32.89 -28.16 36.67
C LEU A 55 -31.81 -28.94 37.46
N ARG A 56 -32.17 -30.08 38.06
CA ARG A 56 -31.20 -30.98 38.72
C ARG A 56 -30.29 -31.72 37.74
N GLN A 57 -30.72 -31.90 36.49
CA GLN A 57 -29.88 -32.46 35.42
C GLN A 57 -28.90 -31.43 34.83
N GLU A 58 -29.12 -30.13 35.03
CA GLU A 58 -28.23 -29.04 34.57
C GLU A 58 -27.26 -28.52 35.66
N ALA A 59 -27.36 -29.03 36.90
CA ALA A 59 -26.63 -28.56 38.08
C ALA A 59 -25.08 -28.73 38.04
N GLY A 60 -24.51 -29.25 36.95
CA GLY A 60 -23.06 -29.32 36.71
C GLY A 60 -22.60 -28.60 35.43
N PHE A 61 -23.52 -28.18 34.57
CA PHE A 61 -23.20 -27.57 33.28
C PHE A 61 -22.76 -26.10 33.43
N GLY A 62 -23.35 -25.36 34.37
CA GLY A 62 -23.05 -23.93 34.56
C GLY A 62 -21.61 -23.63 35.04
N LEU A 63 -20.99 -24.49 35.85
CA LEU A 63 -19.59 -24.32 36.27
C LEU A 63 -18.62 -24.60 35.13
N LEU A 64 -18.91 -25.62 34.31
CA LEU A 64 -18.13 -25.93 33.11
C LEU A 64 -18.25 -24.81 32.08
N GLU A 65 -19.46 -24.25 31.92
CA GLU A 65 -19.73 -23.13 31.03
C GLU A 65 -18.96 -21.87 31.45
N LEU A 66 -18.89 -21.58 32.75
CA LEU A 66 -18.11 -20.45 33.27
C LEU A 66 -16.60 -20.66 33.11
N LEU A 67 -16.11 -21.89 33.32
CA LEU A 67 -14.71 -22.25 33.05
C LEU A 67 -14.39 -22.11 31.55
N MET A 68 -15.25 -22.64 30.68
CA MET A 68 -15.09 -22.53 29.24
C MET A 68 -15.15 -21.05 28.80
N ALA A 69 -16.09 -20.27 29.30
CA ALA A 69 -16.20 -18.84 29.03
C ALA A 69 -14.92 -18.09 29.45
N MET A 70 -14.38 -18.37 30.64
CA MET A 70 -13.13 -17.76 31.11
C MET A 70 -11.94 -18.15 30.22
N THR A 71 -11.85 -19.41 29.78
CA THR A 71 -10.77 -19.85 28.88
C THR A 71 -10.87 -19.19 27.50
N ILE A 72 -12.07 -19.12 26.91
CA ILE A 72 -12.30 -18.45 25.63
C ILE A 72 -12.00 -16.96 25.75
N LEU A 73 -12.42 -16.31 26.85
CA LEU A 73 -12.12 -14.91 27.12
C LEU A 73 -10.60 -14.67 27.21
N ASN A 74 -9.87 -15.52 27.92
CA ASN A 74 -8.41 -15.41 28.04
C ASN A 74 -7.73 -15.55 26.67
N ILE A 75 -8.17 -16.51 25.84
CA ILE A 75 -7.67 -16.67 24.47
C ILE A 75 -7.97 -15.42 23.64
N GLY A 76 -9.18 -14.87 23.77
CA GLY A 76 -9.60 -13.64 23.08
C GLY A 76 -8.73 -12.43 23.44
N ILE A 77 -8.45 -12.21 24.73
CA ILE A 77 -7.62 -11.09 25.18
C ILE A 77 -6.18 -11.21 24.64
N LEU A 78 -5.60 -12.41 24.69
CA LEU A 78 -4.26 -12.65 24.15
C LEU A 78 -4.19 -12.37 22.64
N ALA A 79 -5.21 -12.78 21.88
CA ALA A 79 -5.30 -12.49 20.45
C ALA A 79 -5.37 -10.98 20.16
N VAL A 80 -6.16 -10.23 20.94
CA VAL A 80 -6.29 -8.78 20.79
C VAL A 80 -4.99 -8.05 21.11
N VAL A 81 -4.26 -8.45 22.15
CA VAL A 81 -2.94 -7.86 22.48
C VAL A 81 -1.93 -8.09 21.34
N ALA A 82 -1.90 -9.29 20.77
CA ALA A 82 -1.04 -9.58 19.63
C ALA A 82 -1.40 -8.72 18.39
N ALA A 83 -2.69 -8.51 18.14
CA ALA A 83 -3.17 -7.65 17.06
C ALA A 83 -2.77 -6.18 17.28
N PHE A 84 -2.89 -5.65 18.51
CA PHE A 84 -2.50 -4.27 18.83
C PHE A 84 -1.00 -4.02 18.65
N ASN A 85 -0.15 -4.95 19.09
CA ASN A 85 1.29 -4.84 18.91
C ASN A 85 1.66 -4.75 17.42
N SER A 86 1.02 -5.58 16.59
CA SER A 86 1.22 -5.56 15.13
C SER A 86 0.69 -4.25 14.51
N GLY A 87 -0.45 -3.77 14.99
CA GLY A 87 -1.05 -2.51 14.55
C GLY A 87 -0.15 -1.29 14.81
N ILE A 88 0.50 -1.21 15.96
CA ILE A 88 1.41 -0.10 16.31
C ILE A 88 2.62 -0.06 15.35
N VAL A 89 3.21 -1.22 15.02
CA VAL A 89 4.34 -1.28 14.07
C VAL A 89 3.89 -0.86 12.68
N ALA A 90 2.72 -1.31 12.23
CA ALA A 90 2.14 -0.93 10.95
C ALA A 90 1.89 0.59 10.87
N LEU A 91 1.33 1.19 11.93
CA LEU A 91 1.09 2.63 12.02
C LEU A 91 2.39 3.44 11.97
N ARG A 92 3.44 3.03 12.70
CA ARG A 92 4.76 3.70 12.64
C ARG A 92 5.35 3.64 11.24
N ARG A 93 5.27 2.47 10.58
CA ARG A 93 5.74 2.33 9.19
C ARG A 93 4.95 3.25 8.26
N SER A 94 3.62 3.29 8.40
CA SER A 94 2.76 4.16 7.59
C SER A 94 3.11 5.64 7.80
N GLY A 95 3.29 6.09 9.05
CA GLY A 95 3.72 7.45 9.36
C GLY A 95 5.10 7.79 8.76
N SER A 96 6.04 6.85 8.80
CA SER A 96 7.37 7.07 8.21
C SER A 96 7.33 7.21 6.68
N ILE A 97 6.45 6.46 6.01
CA ILE A 97 6.24 6.55 4.56
C ILE A 97 5.55 7.87 4.21
N SER A 98 4.50 8.25 4.95
CA SER A 98 3.79 9.52 4.71
C SER A 98 4.70 10.74 4.91
N THR A 99 5.61 10.69 5.88
CA THR A 99 6.61 11.77 6.05
C THR A 99 7.61 11.75 4.90
N ALA A 100 8.06 10.57 4.47
CA ALA A 100 8.98 10.44 3.34
C ALA A 100 8.38 10.94 2.01
N THR A 101 7.09 10.70 1.75
CA THR A 101 6.41 11.24 0.56
C THR A 101 6.34 12.76 0.62
N VAL A 102 5.96 13.35 1.76
CA VAL A 102 5.95 14.82 1.91
C VAL A 102 7.33 15.44 1.71
N LEU A 103 8.40 14.77 2.14
CA LEU A 103 9.78 15.21 1.88
C LEU A 103 10.15 15.14 0.40
N ALA A 104 9.69 14.09 -0.31
CA ALA A 104 9.89 13.96 -1.75
C ALA A 104 9.12 15.04 -2.52
N ASP A 105 7.83 15.21 -2.21
CA ASP A 105 6.96 16.25 -2.77
C ASP A 105 7.57 17.64 -2.57
N LYS A 106 8.03 17.95 -1.34
CA LYS A 106 8.68 19.22 -1.03
C LYS A 106 9.91 19.47 -1.91
N GLN A 107 10.75 18.46 -2.08
CA GLN A 107 11.94 18.58 -2.94
C GLN A 107 11.55 18.77 -4.41
N MET A 108 10.52 18.06 -4.88
CA MET A 108 10.00 18.22 -6.24
C MET A 108 9.38 19.59 -6.47
N GLU A 109 8.68 20.16 -5.48
CA GLU A 109 8.16 21.53 -5.54
C GLU A 109 9.27 22.58 -5.62
N LEU A 110 10.42 22.37 -4.96
CA LEU A 110 11.58 23.24 -5.14
C LEU A 110 12.03 23.26 -6.60
N TYR A 111 12.14 22.09 -7.25
CA TYR A 111 12.51 22.03 -8.67
C TYR A 111 11.46 22.65 -9.60
N ARG A 112 10.16 22.56 -9.27
CA ARG A 112 9.09 23.23 -10.02
C ARG A 112 9.18 24.76 -9.97
N ALA A 113 9.80 25.32 -8.93
CA ALA A 113 10.01 26.75 -8.79
C ALA A 113 11.28 27.28 -9.50
N LEU A 114 12.13 26.40 -10.03
CA LEU A 114 13.40 26.79 -10.68
C LEU A 114 13.24 27.04 -12.18
N THR A 115 14.10 27.94 -12.69
CA THR A 115 14.33 28.04 -14.14
C THR A 115 15.02 26.78 -14.65
N TYR A 116 14.78 26.43 -15.92
CA TYR A 116 15.34 25.21 -16.51
C TYR A 116 16.85 25.09 -16.29
N GLY A 117 17.61 26.17 -16.55
CA GLY A 117 19.07 26.20 -16.35
C GLY A 117 19.53 25.86 -14.94
N SER A 118 18.74 26.20 -13.93
CA SER A 118 19.06 26.05 -12.50
C SER A 118 18.74 24.67 -11.93
N ILE A 119 18.09 23.78 -12.70
CA ILE A 119 17.79 22.39 -12.28
C ILE A 119 19.05 21.53 -12.39
N ALA A 120 19.99 21.70 -11.46
CA ALA A 120 21.28 21.04 -11.49
C ALA A 120 21.79 20.80 -10.07
N LEU A 121 22.69 19.83 -9.91
CA LEU A 121 23.31 19.50 -8.62
C LEU A 121 24.68 20.16 -8.50
N ASP A 122 25.10 20.48 -7.28
CA ASP A 122 26.48 20.88 -7.05
C ASP A 122 27.39 19.64 -7.12
N PRO A 123 28.47 19.65 -7.92
CA PRO A 123 29.32 18.47 -8.11
C PRO A 123 29.98 18.01 -6.81
N THR A 124 30.22 18.91 -5.84
CA THR A 124 30.82 18.56 -4.55
C THR A 124 29.86 17.81 -3.63
N SER A 125 28.55 17.89 -3.90
CA SER A 125 27.52 17.23 -3.11
C SER A 125 27.21 15.80 -3.54
N ILE A 126 27.65 15.39 -4.75
CA ILE A 126 27.33 14.10 -5.36
C ILE A 126 28.15 12.99 -4.68
N PRO A 127 27.52 12.06 -3.94
CA PRO A 127 28.25 10.98 -3.30
C PRO A 127 28.79 9.97 -4.32
N ALA A 128 30.06 9.58 -4.17
CA ALA A 128 30.70 8.56 -5.02
C ALA A 128 30.48 7.11 -4.52
N THR A 129 29.63 6.90 -3.50
CA THR A 129 29.48 5.61 -2.81
C THR A 129 28.04 5.13 -2.77
N THR A 130 27.86 3.85 -2.44
CA THR A 130 26.55 3.27 -2.12
C THR A 130 25.95 3.96 -0.89
N PRO A 131 24.61 4.09 -0.81
CA PRO A 131 23.58 3.60 -1.74
C PRO A 131 23.37 4.48 -2.99
N TYR A 132 24.00 5.66 -3.08
CA TYR A 132 23.69 6.66 -4.11
C TYR A 132 24.04 6.13 -5.51
N THR A 133 25.27 5.65 -5.70
CA THR A 133 25.75 5.14 -6.99
C THR A 133 25.15 3.79 -7.40
N SER A 134 24.41 3.14 -6.51
CA SER A 134 23.71 1.88 -6.78
C SER A 134 22.20 2.05 -7.00
N ASP A 135 21.68 3.28 -6.93
CA ASP A 135 20.25 3.51 -7.19
C ASP A 135 19.92 3.35 -8.68
N ALA A 136 18.71 2.86 -8.99
CA ALA A 136 18.26 2.72 -10.37
C ALA A 136 18.15 4.06 -11.13
N ALA A 137 18.05 5.20 -10.42
CA ALA A 137 18.05 6.53 -11.02
C ALA A 137 19.44 7.12 -11.24
N TRP A 138 20.50 6.50 -10.71
CA TRP A 138 21.86 6.98 -10.87
C TRP A 138 22.31 6.87 -12.34
N ALA A 139 23.02 7.90 -12.79
CA ALA A 139 23.82 7.89 -14.00
C ALA A 139 25.10 8.68 -13.75
N SER A 140 26.22 8.26 -14.34
CA SER A 140 27.50 8.99 -14.20
C SER A 140 27.45 10.41 -14.79
N THR A 141 26.55 10.65 -15.74
CA THR A 141 26.33 11.94 -16.40
C THR A 141 25.24 12.75 -15.68
N GLN A 142 25.45 13.08 -14.40
CA GLN A 142 24.54 13.99 -13.68
C GLN A 142 24.63 15.41 -14.25
N VAL A 143 23.51 16.13 -14.28
CA VAL A 143 23.48 17.55 -14.62
C VAL A 143 24.00 18.34 -13.42
N THR A 144 25.10 19.08 -13.61
CA THR A 144 25.78 19.80 -12.54
C THR A 144 25.98 21.27 -12.84
N THR A 145 26.00 22.09 -11.78
CA THR A 145 26.37 23.50 -11.80
C THR A 145 27.02 23.85 -10.47
N SER A 146 27.82 24.92 -10.40
CA SER A 146 28.32 25.40 -9.12
C SER A 146 27.22 26.14 -8.37
N CYS A 147 26.99 25.78 -7.11
CA CYS A 147 26.02 26.45 -6.26
C CYS A 147 26.71 27.23 -5.12
N ASN A 148 26.01 28.24 -4.60
CA ASN A 148 26.52 29.02 -3.49
C ASN A 148 26.55 28.20 -2.20
N THR A 149 27.48 28.53 -1.30
CA THR A 149 27.55 27.93 0.05
C THR A 149 26.90 28.86 1.08
N PRO A 150 26.11 28.32 2.03
CA PRO A 150 25.72 26.91 2.20
C PRO A 150 24.85 26.41 1.05
N LEU A 151 25.06 25.16 0.64
CA LEU A 151 24.36 24.57 -0.51
C LEU A 151 22.84 24.60 -0.29
N PRO A 152 22.06 25.22 -1.20
CA PRO A 152 20.61 25.17 -1.11
C PRO A 152 20.12 23.73 -1.36
N PRO A 153 18.96 23.32 -0.81
CA PRO A 153 18.49 21.94 -0.89
C PRO A 153 18.35 21.37 -2.31
N GLU A 154 18.01 22.22 -3.28
CA GLU A 154 17.89 21.87 -4.70
C GLU A 154 19.23 21.56 -5.38
N CYS A 155 20.34 22.08 -4.84
CA CYS A 155 21.69 21.81 -5.33
C CYS A 155 22.35 20.64 -4.60
N ASN A 156 21.85 20.25 -3.43
CA ASN A 156 22.45 19.19 -2.64
C ASN A 156 21.95 17.82 -3.10
N ALA A 157 22.83 17.05 -3.74
CA ALA A 157 22.52 15.71 -4.25
C ALA A 157 22.14 14.71 -3.16
N SER A 158 22.64 14.87 -1.93
CA SER A 158 22.33 13.99 -0.81
C SER A 158 22.28 14.74 0.50
N GLN A 159 21.08 14.82 1.07
CA GLN A 159 20.84 15.52 2.33
C GLN A 159 20.19 14.58 3.34
N VAL A 160 20.43 14.86 4.62
CA VAL A 160 19.79 14.16 5.74
C VAL A 160 18.93 15.15 6.49
N THR A 161 17.69 14.76 6.78
CA THR A 161 16.75 15.57 7.55
C THR A 161 16.02 14.72 8.57
N THR A 162 15.62 15.33 9.69
CA THR A 162 14.83 14.66 10.73
C THR A 162 13.37 15.09 10.58
N GLY A 163 12.49 14.11 10.40
CA GLY A 163 11.05 14.35 10.31
C GLY A 163 10.43 14.73 11.66
N PRO A 164 9.18 15.23 11.67
CA PRO A 164 8.43 15.50 12.90
C PRO A 164 8.23 14.27 13.79
N ASP A 165 8.35 13.08 13.21
CA ASP A 165 8.30 11.77 13.87
C ASP A 165 9.62 11.40 14.59
N ARG A 166 10.60 12.31 14.61
CA ARG A 166 11.97 12.09 15.14
C ARG A 166 12.73 10.98 14.41
N HIS A 167 12.31 10.65 13.20
CA HIS A 167 13.02 9.70 12.34
C HIS A 167 13.94 10.45 11.38
N ASN A 168 15.11 9.86 11.11
CA ASN A 168 16.05 10.44 10.15
C ASN A 168 15.74 9.89 8.76
N TYR A 169 15.78 10.79 7.79
CA TYR A 169 15.56 10.51 6.38
C TYR A 169 16.76 10.96 5.59
N ARG A 170 17.16 10.15 4.62
CA ARG A 170 18.13 10.54 3.60
C ARG A 170 17.39 10.81 2.31
N ILE A 171 17.55 12.00 1.76
CA ILE A 171 16.96 12.43 0.50
C ILE A 171 18.10 12.47 -0.51
N ASP A 172 18.03 11.60 -1.51
CA ASP A 172 18.96 11.58 -2.64
C ASP A 172 18.24 12.14 -3.87
N THR A 173 18.86 13.09 -4.56
CA THR A 173 18.37 13.61 -5.83
C THR A 173 19.29 13.23 -6.96
N TYR A 174 18.70 12.82 -8.08
CA TYR A 174 19.38 12.48 -9.32
C TYR A 174 18.81 13.35 -10.44
N ILE A 175 19.67 13.99 -11.22
CA ILE A 175 19.26 14.83 -12.35
C ILE A 175 20.03 14.36 -13.59
N VAL A 176 19.31 13.88 -14.59
CA VAL A 176 19.87 13.40 -15.84
C VAL A 176 19.17 14.05 -17.02
N ASN A 177 19.92 14.28 -18.10
CA ASN A 177 19.32 14.69 -19.36
C ASN A 177 18.73 13.47 -20.05
N GLU A 178 17.47 13.57 -20.46
CA GLU A 178 16.82 12.63 -21.36
C GLU A 178 16.60 13.28 -22.71
N ASN A 179 17.01 12.58 -23.78
CA ASN A 179 16.80 13.01 -25.15
C ASN A 179 15.79 12.05 -25.79
N PRO A 180 14.47 12.30 -25.67
CA PRO A 180 13.48 11.53 -26.42
C PRO A 180 13.80 11.59 -27.91
N ALA A 181 13.66 10.47 -28.61
CA ALA A 181 13.97 10.33 -30.04
C ALA A 181 13.06 11.16 -30.97
N THR A 182 12.15 11.96 -30.41
CA THR A 182 11.23 12.80 -31.19
C THR A 182 11.97 14.03 -31.66
N THR A 183 12.29 14.06 -32.95
CA THR A 183 12.71 15.28 -33.64
C THR A 183 11.54 16.27 -33.65
N TYR A 184 11.76 17.46 -33.12
CA TYR A 184 10.81 18.57 -33.22
C TYR A 184 11.25 19.49 -34.35
N THR A 185 10.30 19.98 -35.15
CA THR A 185 10.57 21.02 -36.15
C THR A 185 10.35 22.39 -35.51
N PRO A 186 11.42 23.14 -35.18
CA PRO A 186 11.26 24.47 -34.64
C PRO A 186 10.66 25.43 -35.68
N PRO A 187 9.88 26.45 -35.25
CA PRO A 187 9.44 27.51 -36.15
C PRO A 187 10.62 28.19 -36.84
N THR A 188 10.46 28.59 -38.10
CA THR A 188 11.49 29.29 -38.87
C THR A 188 11.98 30.54 -38.11
N GLY A 189 13.28 30.63 -37.85
CA GLY A 189 13.90 31.73 -37.08
C GLY A 189 13.98 31.51 -35.56
N SER A 190 13.54 30.35 -35.06
CA SER A 190 13.70 29.96 -33.66
C SER A 190 15.15 29.56 -33.35
N PRO A 191 15.72 29.97 -32.19
CA PRO A 191 17.04 29.54 -31.73
C PRO A 191 17.04 28.14 -31.07
N HIS A 192 15.94 27.39 -31.16
CA HIS A 192 15.76 26.11 -30.47
C HIS A 192 16.23 24.90 -31.29
N ALA A 193 16.89 23.97 -30.61
CA ALA A 193 17.36 22.69 -31.13
C ALA A 193 16.26 21.83 -31.75
N THR A 194 16.62 21.01 -32.75
CA THR A 194 15.72 19.98 -33.34
C THR A 194 15.52 18.77 -32.42
N THR A 195 16.34 18.64 -31.37
CA THR A 195 16.19 17.65 -30.29
C THR A 195 15.79 18.33 -28.99
N ARG A 196 14.78 17.79 -28.31
CA ARG A 196 14.22 18.35 -27.09
C ARG A 196 14.81 17.65 -25.87
N THR A 197 15.81 18.23 -25.23
CA THR A 197 16.39 17.68 -24.00
C THR A 197 15.50 17.97 -22.79
N LEU A 198 15.07 16.91 -22.10
CA LEU A 198 14.34 16.97 -20.84
C LEU A 198 15.30 16.81 -19.68
N ARG A 199 15.10 17.55 -18.59
CA ARG A 199 15.77 17.25 -17.31
C ARG A 199 14.88 16.31 -16.52
N ARG A 200 15.28 15.05 -16.37
CA ARG A 200 14.61 14.09 -15.49
C ARG A 200 15.21 14.23 -14.10
N VAL A 201 14.40 14.72 -13.18
CA VAL A 201 14.71 14.77 -11.75
C VAL A 201 14.07 13.56 -11.09
N THR A 202 14.85 12.82 -10.32
CA THR A 202 14.35 11.73 -9.46
C THR A 202 14.75 12.02 -8.03
N VAL A 203 13.77 12.08 -7.13
CA VAL A 203 13.98 12.21 -5.69
C VAL A 203 13.71 10.87 -5.04
N VAL A 204 14.65 10.39 -4.23
CA VAL A 204 14.57 9.11 -3.52
C VAL A 204 14.73 9.38 -2.04
N VAL A 205 13.70 9.08 -1.26
CA VAL A 205 13.74 9.23 0.20
C VAL A 205 13.91 7.85 0.83
N ARG A 206 14.98 7.72 1.61
CA ARG A 206 15.40 6.49 2.28
C ARG A 206 15.27 6.65 3.79
N ASP A 207 15.15 5.51 4.44
CA ASP A 207 15.32 5.42 5.88
C ASP A 207 16.77 5.80 6.26
N GLY A 208 16.95 6.74 7.18
CA GLY A 208 18.27 7.23 7.58
C GLY A 208 19.07 6.22 8.42
N ARG A 209 18.43 5.22 9.04
CA ARG A 209 19.11 4.14 9.77
C ARG A 209 19.40 2.94 8.88
N ASN A 210 18.58 2.71 7.86
CA ASN A 210 18.77 1.65 6.87
C ASN A 210 18.61 2.22 5.46
N THR A 211 19.70 2.72 4.89
CA THR A 211 19.66 3.41 3.60
C THR A 211 19.36 2.49 2.40
N SER A 212 19.39 1.17 2.59
CA SER A 212 18.92 0.21 1.58
C SER A 212 17.41 0.23 1.44
N LYS A 213 16.68 0.73 2.44
CA LYS A 213 15.22 0.82 2.44
C LYS A 213 14.76 2.16 1.86
N VAL A 214 14.22 2.10 0.64
CA VAL A 214 13.50 3.22 0.01
C VAL A 214 12.10 3.33 0.62
N LEU A 215 11.71 4.52 1.05
CA LEU A 215 10.39 4.82 1.63
C LEU A 215 9.48 5.54 0.64
N ALA A 216 10.05 6.45 -0.17
CA ALA A 216 9.35 7.16 -1.22
C ALA A 216 10.28 7.40 -2.42
N ARG A 217 9.69 7.47 -3.61
CA ARG A 217 10.38 7.86 -4.85
C ARG A 217 9.43 8.71 -5.67
N GLU A 218 9.92 9.84 -6.13
CA GLU A 218 9.23 10.70 -7.07
C GLU A 218 10.12 11.01 -8.26
N MET A 219 9.51 11.20 -9.41
CA MET A 219 10.19 11.51 -10.65
C MET A 219 9.36 12.51 -11.43
N SER A 220 10.02 13.51 -12.00
CA SER A 220 9.41 14.41 -12.96
C SER A 220 10.40 14.80 -14.04
N THR A 221 9.87 15.12 -15.21
CA THR A 221 10.63 15.64 -16.33
C THR A 221 10.29 17.11 -16.50
N PHE A 222 11.34 17.92 -16.66
CA PHE A 222 11.23 19.35 -16.88
C PHE A 222 11.63 19.66 -18.30
N ASP A 223 10.81 20.49 -18.94
CA ASP A 223 11.08 20.99 -20.27
C ASP A 223 11.38 22.47 -20.28
N CYS A 224 12.27 22.87 -21.18
CA CYS A 224 12.59 24.24 -21.48
C CYS A 224 11.37 25.11 -21.81
N SER A 225 10.36 24.57 -22.50
CA SER A 225 9.16 25.31 -22.90
C SER A 225 8.14 25.50 -21.77
N THR A 226 8.28 24.77 -20.65
CA THR A 226 7.34 24.79 -19.52
C THR A 226 7.86 25.55 -18.30
N ALA A 227 9.10 26.04 -18.34
CA ALA A 227 9.70 26.81 -17.24
C ALA A 227 9.32 28.30 -17.30
N LEU A 228 8.91 28.87 -16.16
CA LEU A 228 8.58 30.30 -15.98
C LEU A 228 9.85 31.13 -15.64
N PRO A 229 9.85 32.44 -15.92
CA PRO A 229 9.72 33.07 -17.23
C PRO A 229 11.13 33.22 -17.86
N TYR A 230 11.27 32.85 -19.12
CA TYR A 230 12.51 32.80 -19.88
C TYR A 230 13.37 31.55 -19.63
N ALA A 231 13.56 30.82 -20.73
CA ALA A 231 14.40 29.67 -20.99
C ALA A 231 15.92 29.92 -20.73
N THR A 232 16.26 30.56 -19.62
CA THR A 232 17.64 30.81 -19.20
C THR A 232 18.31 29.45 -18.98
N GLY A 233 19.38 29.19 -19.72
CA GLY A 233 20.11 27.91 -19.68
C GLY A 233 19.48 26.77 -20.49
N CYS A 234 18.56 27.07 -21.41
CA CYS A 234 18.12 26.11 -22.41
C CYS A 234 19.17 25.93 -23.52
N PRO A 235 19.35 24.71 -24.05
CA PRO A 235 20.26 24.48 -25.17
C PRO A 235 19.81 25.27 -26.39
N THR A 236 20.71 26.09 -26.93
CA THR A 236 20.50 26.92 -28.13
C THR A 236 21.35 26.40 -29.29
N THR A 237 21.04 25.22 -29.82
CA THR A 237 21.66 24.68 -31.05
C THR A 237 20.79 23.59 -31.66
#